data_AF-A0A7F5RIP4-F1
#
_entry.id   AF-A0A7F5RIP4-F1
#
_cell.length_a   1.000
_cell.length_b   1.000
_cell.length_c   1.000
_cell.angle_alpha   90.00
_cell.angle_beta   90.00
_cell.angle_gamma   90.00
#
_symmetry.space_group_name_H-M   'P 1'
#
loop_
_entity.id
_entity.type
_entity.pdbx_description
1 polymer ?
#
loop_
_entity_poly.entity_id
_entity_poly.type
_entity_poly.pdbx_seq_one_letter_code
_entity_poly.pdbx_strand_id
1 'polypeptide(L)'
;TLGVIINSYYDNHSLFQHGNKGRKYGSPVRIFTNIDPSCIELPKDEGYKYCKVCKRWISSENNHCNKCNSCTSKDGRTYKHCDSCDRCVKPSWKHCEKCNRCAQPDHKCGDIEFSQECFHCKEKGHKKRDCPKVNHEELQAKRKKGINSIGKKKKKMKTK
;
A
#
# COMPACT_ATOMS: atom_id res chain seq x y z
N THR A 1 10.02 0.95 1.08
CA THR A 1 9.26 2.22 1.16
C THR A 1 7.99 1.98 1.94
N LEU A 2 8.06 2.17 3.26
CA LEU A 2 6.90 2.11 4.14
C LEU A 2 6.22 3.48 4.10
N GLY A 3 4.98 3.52 3.60
CA GLY A 3 4.21 4.76 3.55
C GLY A 3 3.65 5.10 4.93
N VAL A 4 3.83 6.35 5.35
CA VAL A 4 3.14 6.90 6.53
C VAL A 4 1.76 7.39 6.07
N ILE A 5 0.71 7.01 6.80
CA ILE A 5 -0.64 7.57 6.60
C ILE A 5 -0.62 8.94 7.24
N ILE A 6 -0.86 9.99 6.46
CA ILE A 6 -0.93 11.37 6.96
C ILE A 6 -2.24 11.94 6.46
N ASN A 7 -2.94 12.67 7.32
CA ASN A 7 -4.17 13.36 7.04
C ASN A 7 -3.80 14.65 6.32
N SER A 8 -3.41 14.52 5.05
CA SER A 8 -3.21 15.68 4.20
C SER A 8 -4.60 16.24 3.86
N TYR A 9 -4.92 17.41 4.40
CA TYR A 9 -6.14 18.14 4.09
C TYR A 9 -6.13 18.57 2.62
N TYR A 10 -7.23 18.34 1.91
CA TYR A 10 -7.44 18.78 0.53
C TYR A 10 -8.58 19.80 0.51
N ASP A 11 -8.27 21.04 0.16
CA ASP A 11 -9.29 22.08 0.01
C ASP A 11 -9.96 22.04 -1.37
N ASN A 12 -9.39 21.31 -2.35
CA ASN A 12 -9.80 21.41 -3.76
C ASN A 12 -9.69 20.12 -4.59
N HIS A 13 -9.90 18.94 -3.98
CA HIS A 13 -9.95 17.69 -4.77
C HIS A 13 -11.41 17.24 -4.99
N SER A 14 -11.84 17.11 -6.25
CA SER A 14 -13.22 16.80 -6.65
C SER A 14 -13.81 15.53 -6.03
N LEU A 15 -12.98 14.50 -5.75
CA LEU A 15 -13.38 13.25 -5.10
C LEU A 15 -13.12 13.18 -3.59
N PHE A 16 -12.38 14.14 -3.01
CA PHE A 16 -11.91 14.09 -1.61
C PHE A 16 -12.08 15.47 -0.96
N GLN A 17 -13.32 15.92 -0.86
CA GLN A 17 -13.69 17.19 -0.22
C GLN A 17 -13.98 16.99 1.27
N HIS A 18 -13.87 18.05 2.06
CA HIS A 18 -14.44 18.11 3.41
C HIS A 18 -15.96 18.35 3.33
N GLY A 19 -16.74 17.59 4.10
CA GLY A 19 -18.21 17.71 4.18
C GLY A 19 -18.92 16.37 4.33
N ASN A 20 -20.26 16.37 4.37
CA ASN A 20 -21.07 15.15 4.52
C ASN A 20 -20.87 14.12 3.41
N LYS A 21 -20.40 14.55 2.22
CA LYS A 21 -20.03 13.71 1.07
C LYS A 21 -18.54 13.37 1.03
N GLY A 22 -17.77 13.88 1.98
CA GLY A 22 -16.33 13.71 2.09
C GLY A 22 -15.93 12.31 2.56
N ARG A 23 -14.70 11.91 2.23
CA ARG A 23 -14.19 10.59 2.60
C ARG A 23 -13.93 10.55 4.10
N LYS A 24 -14.60 9.66 4.82
CA LYS A 24 -14.46 9.50 6.28
C LYS A 24 -13.12 8.93 6.75
N TYR A 25 -12.34 8.30 5.85
CA TYR A 25 -11.20 7.46 6.21
C TYR A 25 -9.88 7.98 5.64
N GLY A 26 -9.43 9.11 6.19
CA GLY A 26 -8.13 9.75 5.90
C GLY A 26 -7.87 10.12 4.44
N SER A 27 -6.82 10.88 4.22
CA SER A 27 -6.31 11.13 2.87
C SER A 27 -5.82 9.81 2.24
N PRO A 28 -5.94 9.60 0.92
CA PRO A 28 -5.28 8.48 0.23
C PRO A 28 -3.77 8.69 0.03
N VAL A 29 -3.25 9.90 0.21
CA VAL A 29 -1.85 10.25 -0.07
C VAL A 29 -0.92 9.89 1.08
N ARG A 30 0.25 9.33 0.74
CA ARG A 30 1.24 8.80 1.69
C ARG A 30 2.59 9.46 1.43
N ILE A 31 3.33 9.77 2.49
CA ILE A 31 4.73 10.20 2.36
C ILE A 31 5.61 8.96 2.20
N PHE A 32 6.50 9.02 1.19
CA PHE A 32 7.55 8.04 0.98
C PHE A 32 8.90 8.75 1.10
N THR A 33 9.66 8.39 2.12
CA THR A 33 10.97 8.98 2.40
C THR A 33 11.98 7.86 2.72
N ASN A 34 13.27 8.20 2.60
CA ASN A 34 14.40 7.40 3.05
C ASN A 34 14.81 7.71 4.50
N ILE A 35 14.19 8.71 5.12
CA ILE A 35 14.33 9.01 6.56
C ILE A 35 13.73 7.86 7.38
N ASP A 36 14.32 7.58 8.54
CA ASP A 36 13.79 6.59 9.47
C ASP A 36 12.36 6.99 9.92
N PRO A 37 11.36 6.10 9.77
CA PRO A 37 9.99 6.35 10.23
C PRO A 37 9.85 6.72 11.71
N SER A 38 10.83 6.40 12.57
CA SER A 38 10.81 6.79 13.99
C SER A 38 11.00 8.28 14.19
N CYS A 39 11.73 8.95 13.28
CA CYS A 39 12.05 10.37 13.36
C CYS A 39 10.91 11.27 12.85
N ILE A 40 9.85 10.69 12.28
CA ILE A 40 8.71 11.42 11.74
C ILE A 40 7.60 11.39 12.78
N GLU A 41 7.60 12.39 13.66
CA GLU A 41 6.56 12.52 14.69
C GLU A 41 5.26 13.06 14.08
N LEU A 42 4.14 12.44 14.47
CA LEU A 42 2.81 12.85 14.03
C LEU A 42 1.98 13.32 15.24
N PRO A 43 1.12 14.35 15.08
CA PRO A 43 0.34 14.91 16.20
C PRO A 43 -0.66 13.89 16.75
N LYS A 44 -0.67 13.67 18.07
CA LYS A 44 -1.60 12.70 18.71
C LYS A 44 -3.05 13.18 18.64
N ASP A 45 -3.23 14.48 18.77
CA ASP A 45 -4.49 15.22 18.67
C ASP A 45 -5.17 15.07 17.29
N GLU A 46 -4.39 14.87 16.23
CA GLU A 46 -4.90 14.56 14.88
C GLU A 46 -5.24 13.07 14.67
N GLY A 47 -5.21 12.26 15.72
CA GLY A 47 -5.56 10.84 15.66
C GLY A 47 -4.40 9.94 15.23
N TYR A 48 -3.18 10.25 15.67
CA TYR A 48 -2.00 9.38 15.50
C TYR A 48 -1.51 8.79 16.81
N LYS A 49 -0.90 7.61 16.73
CA LYS A 49 -0.24 6.93 17.86
C LYS A 49 1.09 6.33 17.42
N TYR A 50 2.04 6.25 18.35
CA TYR A 50 3.32 5.59 18.10
C TYR A 50 3.22 4.08 18.32
N CYS A 51 3.59 3.29 17.33
CA CYS A 51 3.74 1.85 17.48
C CYS A 51 5.17 1.53 17.92
N LYS A 52 5.32 1.01 19.15
CA LYS A 52 6.62 0.62 19.72
C LYS A 52 7.30 -0.54 18.98
N VAL A 53 6.51 -1.50 18.49
CA VAL A 53 7.02 -2.69 17.78
C VAL A 53 7.57 -2.32 16.40
N CYS A 54 6.78 -1.57 15.62
CA CYS A 54 7.21 -1.10 14.29
C CYS A 54 8.11 0.15 14.33
N LYS A 55 8.31 0.74 15.51
CA LYS A 55 9.04 2.00 15.74
C LYS A 55 8.61 3.14 14.81
N ARG A 56 7.30 3.36 14.65
CA ARG A 56 6.77 4.41 13.76
C ARG A 56 5.41 4.90 14.19
N TRP A 57 5.06 6.10 13.75
CA TRP A 57 3.73 6.68 13.93
C TRP A 57 2.72 6.08 12.94
N ILE A 58 1.54 5.73 13.47
CA ILE A 58 0.43 5.12 12.74
C ILE A 58 -0.88 5.82 13.13
N SER A 59 -1.94 5.65 12.34
CA SER A 59 -3.28 6.11 12.73
C SER A 59 -3.72 5.45 14.05
N SER A 60 -4.45 6.19 14.88
CA SER A 60 -4.98 5.75 16.17
C SER A 60 -5.76 4.44 16.08
N GLU A 61 -6.54 4.26 15.01
CA GLU A 61 -7.33 3.05 14.75
C GLU A 61 -6.54 1.90 14.11
N ASN A 62 -5.31 2.13 13.66
CA ASN A 62 -4.48 1.09 13.06
C ASN A 62 -3.89 0.22 14.17
N ASN A 63 -4.22 -1.07 14.17
CA ASN A 63 -3.68 -2.03 15.11
C ASN A 63 -2.57 -2.86 14.47
N HIS A 64 -1.49 -3.07 15.23
CA HIS A 64 -0.38 -3.93 14.82
C HIS A 64 -0.87 -5.37 14.70
N CYS A 65 -0.56 -6.02 13.60
CA CYS A 65 -0.84 -7.44 13.45
C CYS A 65 0.38 -8.24 13.92
N ASN A 66 0.19 -9.08 14.95
CA ASN A 66 1.26 -9.95 15.45
C ASN A 66 1.65 -11.04 14.42
N LYS A 67 0.68 -11.60 13.69
CA LYS A 67 0.92 -12.61 12.64
C LYS A 67 1.76 -12.07 11.47
N CYS A 68 1.47 -10.84 11.02
CA CYS A 68 2.27 -10.18 9.98
C CYS A 68 3.46 -9.37 10.52
N ASN A 69 3.64 -9.33 11.84
CA ASN A 69 4.54 -8.45 12.57
C ASN A 69 4.61 -7.00 12.02
N SER A 70 3.47 -6.42 11.67
CA SER A 70 3.42 -5.09 11.05
C SER A 70 2.07 -4.39 11.20
N CYS A 71 2.07 -3.05 11.20
CA CYS A 71 0.82 -2.26 11.14
C CYS A 71 0.38 -2.06 9.68
N THR A 72 -0.42 -2.99 9.17
CA THR A 72 -0.71 -3.12 7.73
C THR A 72 -1.79 -2.19 7.19
N SER A 73 -2.55 -1.50 8.06
CA SER A 73 -3.64 -0.65 7.59
C SER A 73 -3.12 0.40 6.62
N LYS A 74 -3.90 0.63 5.56
CA LYS A 74 -3.59 1.64 4.55
C LYS A 74 -4.56 2.81 4.59
N ASP A 75 -5.69 2.72 5.26
CA ASP A 75 -6.72 3.77 5.32
C ASP A 75 -7.09 4.17 6.76
N GLY A 76 -6.25 3.80 7.72
CA GLY A 76 -6.40 4.14 9.13
C GLY A 76 -7.13 3.08 9.94
N ARG A 77 -8.07 2.36 9.33
CA ARG A 77 -8.91 1.36 10.02
C ARG A 77 -8.11 0.14 10.50
N THR A 78 -8.58 -0.54 11.53
CA THR A 78 -8.02 -1.84 11.94
C THR A 78 -8.24 -2.87 10.83
N TYR A 79 -7.19 -3.33 10.17
CA TYR A 79 -7.29 -4.44 9.22
C TYR A 79 -7.37 -5.77 9.96
N LYS A 80 -8.12 -6.72 9.40
CA LYS A 80 -8.18 -8.08 9.93
C LYS A 80 -7.19 -8.97 9.21
N HIS A 81 -6.55 -9.88 9.94
CA HIS A 81 -5.68 -10.90 9.34
C HIS A 81 -6.54 -12.01 8.72
N CYS A 82 -6.18 -12.46 7.52
CA CYS A 82 -6.74 -13.65 6.91
C CYS A 82 -5.66 -14.73 6.88
N ASP A 83 -5.90 -15.82 7.61
CA ASP A 83 -4.96 -16.93 7.75
C ASP A 83 -4.76 -17.66 6.42
N SER A 84 -5.82 -17.93 5.66
CA SER A 84 -5.72 -18.57 4.34
C SER A 84 -4.93 -17.74 3.31
N CYS A 85 -4.70 -16.45 3.55
CA CYS A 85 -3.90 -15.59 2.67
C CYS A 85 -2.61 -15.08 3.33
N ASP A 86 -2.34 -15.44 4.58
CA ASP A 86 -1.25 -14.93 5.43
C ASP A 86 -1.06 -13.40 5.34
N ARG A 87 -2.17 -12.66 5.26
CA ARG A 87 -2.12 -11.20 5.12
C ARG A 87 -3.28 -10.50 5.77
N CYS A 88 -3.02 -9.28 6.19
CA CYS A 88 -4.07 -8.38 6.62
C CYS A 88 -4.80 -7.72 5.44
N VAL A 89 -6.12 -7.68 5.57
CA VAL A 89 -7.06 -7.15 4.58
C VAL A 89 -8.05 -6.19 5.25
N LYS A 90 -8.74 -5.40 4.42
CA LYS A 90 -9.79 -4.48 4.91
C LYS A 90 -10.87 -5.27 5.66
N PRO A 91 -11.46 -4.73 6.75
CA PRO A 91 -12.51 -5.42 7.51
C PRO A 91 -13.67 -5.94 6.68
N SER A 92 -14.08 -5.16 5.67
CA SER A 92 -15.20 -5.49 4.78
C SER A 92 -14.89 -6.63 3.80
N TRP A 93 -13.62 -7.02 3.63
CA TRP A 93 -13.24 -8.07 2.70
C TRP A 93 -13.44 -9.45 3.34
N LYS A 94 -13.84 -10.45 2.55
CA LYS A 94 -13.96 -11.84 2.98
C LYS A 94 -13.06 -12.71 2.12
N HIS A 95 -12.54 -13.80 2.69
CA HIS A 95 -11.84 -14.81 1.91
C HIS A 95 -12.87 -15.53 1.02
N CYS A 96 -12.54 -15.70 -0.26
CA CYS A 96 -13.32 -16.45 -1.21
C CYS A 96 -12.55 -17.71 -1.57
N GLU A 97 -13.09 -18.87 -1.20
CA GLU A 97 -12.47 -20.18 -1.48
C GLU A 97 -12.38 -20.45 -2.99
N LYS A 98 -13.42 -20.07 -3.76
CA LYS A 98 -13.42 -20.25 -5.22
C LYS A 98 -12.28 -19.50 -5.90
N CYS A 99 -11.93 -18.32 -5.38
CA CYS A 99 -10.86 -17.50 -5.94
C CYS A 99 -9.53 -17.63 -5.17
N ASN A 100 -9.51 -18.39 -4.07
CA ASN A 100 -8.40 -18.48 -3.11
C ASN A 100 -7.79 -17.12 -2.74
N ARG A 101 -8.66 -16.13 -2.46
CA ARG A 101 -8.23 -14.76 -2.12
C ARG A 101 -9.26 -14.00 -1.33
N CYS A 102 -8.80 -12.99 -0.59
CA CYS A 102 -9.71 -11.99 -0.05
C CYS A 102 -10.22 -11.04 -1.14
N ALA A 103 -11.52 -10.80 -1.14
CA ALA A 103 -12.21 -9.89 -2.04
C ALA A 103 -13.37 -9.18 -1.32
N GLN A 104 -14.02 -8.23 -1.99
CA GLN A 104 -15.27 -7.68 -1.50
C GLN A 104 -16.37 -8.75 -1.49
N PRO A 105 -17.39 -8.67 -0.63
CA PRO A 105 -18.45 -9.67 -0.57
C PRO A 105 -19.17 -9.84 -1.91
N ASP A 106 -19.43 -8.74 -2.62
CA ASP A 106 -20.13 -8.69 -3.90
C ASP A 106 -19.20 -8.83 -5.12
N HIS A 107 -18.09 -9.54 -4.97
CA HIS A 107 -17.23 -9.83 -6.12
C HIS A 107 -17.78 -11.00 -6.93
N LYS A 108 -17.63 -10.94 -8.25
CA LYS A 108 -17.93 -12.04 -9.15
C LYS A 108 -16.70 -12.94 -9.31
N CYS A 109 -16.86 -14.22 -9.05
CA CYS A 109 -15.81 -15.22 -9.24
C CYS A 109 -15.66 -15.53 -10.74
N GLY A 110 -14.42 -15.67 -11.24
CA GLY A 110 -14.15 -16.05 -12.63
C GLY A 110 -14.00 -14.88 -13.62
N ASP A 111 -14.42 -13.66 -13.27
CA ASP A 111 -14.28 -12.48 -14.14
C ASP A 111 -12.81 -12.09 -14.41
N ILE A 112 -11.88 -12.54 -13.57
CA ILE A 112 -10.47 -12.24 -13.70
C ILE A 112 -9.68 -13.53 -13.53
N GLU A 113 -9.17 -14.07 -14.63
CA GLU A 113 -8.17 -15.12 -14.61
C GLU A 113 -6.85 -14.56 -14.07
N PHE A 114 -6.64 -14.69 -12.77
CA PHE A 114 -5.35 -14.39 -12.16
C PHE A 114 -4.38 -15.50 -12.51
N SER A 115 -3.69 -15.35 -13.65
CA SER A 115 -2.54 -16.21 -13.95
C SER A 115 -1.54 -16.10 -12.78
N GLN A 116 -1.35 -17.22 -12.08
CA GLN A 116 -0.32 -17.40 -11.05
C GLN A 116 1.06 -17.66 -11.68
N GLU A 117 1.18 -17.41 -12.98
CA GLU A 117 2.40 -17.61 -13.73
C GLU A 117 3.26 -16.36 -13.66
N CYS A 118 4.56 -16.60 -13.63
CA CYS A 118 5.54 -15.55 -13.72
C CYS A 118 5.43 -14.86 -15.08
N PHE A 119 5.23 -13.53 -15.07
CA PHE A 119 5.23 -12.69 -16.29
C PHE A 119 6.53 -12.71 -17.12
N HIS A 120 7.57 -13.43 -16.68
CA HIS A 120 8.81 -13.62 -17.42
C HIS A 120 8.93 -15.04 -17.99
N CYS A 121 8.92 -16.07 -17.11
CA CYS A 121 9.15 -17.45 -17.54
C CYS A 121 7.89 -18.29 -17.68
N LYS A 122 6.71 -17.75 -17.38
CA LYS A 122 5.40 -18.43 -17.40
C LYS A 122 5.28 -19.63 -16.44
N GLU A 123 6.27 -19.86 -15.58
CA GLU A 123 6.19 -20.87 -14.54
C GLU A 123 5.37 -20.38 -13.35
N LYS A 124 4.64 -21.29 -12.70
CA LYS A 124 3.80 -20.98 -11.53
C LYS A 124 4.65 -20.89 -10.26
N GLY A 125 4.09 -20.28 -9.21
CA GLY A 125 4.68 -20.26 -7.87
C GLY A 125 5.58 -19.07 -7.55
N HIS A 126 5.83 -18.17 -8.51
CA HIS A 126 6.58 -16.94 -8.26
C HIS A 126 6.14 -15.78 -9.16
N LYS A 127 6.44 -14.54 -8.75
CA LYS A 127 6.23 -13.34 -9.57
C LYS A 127 7.53 -12.99 -10.29
N LYS A 128 7.46 -12.18 -11.35
CA LYS A 128 8.64 -11.73 -12.13
C LYS A 128 9.80 -11.18 -11.28
N ARG A 129 9.50 -10.58 -10.12
CA ARG A 129 10.51 -10.05 -9.20
C ARG A 129 11.41 -11.14 -8.61
N ASP A 130 10.87 -12.33 -8.41
CA ASP A 130 11.50 -13.46 -7.71
C ASP A 130 11.78 -14.60 -8.71
N CYS A 131 11.82 -14.28 -10.01
CA CYS A 131 12.00 -15.25 -11.07
C CYS A 131 13.48 -15.62 -11.21
N PRO A 132 13.86 -16.90 -11.02
CA PRO A 132 15.26 -17.34 -11.09
C PRO A 132 15.85 -17.19 -12.50
N LYS A 133 15.00 -17.12 -13.53
CA LYS A 133 15.39 -16.95 -14.93
C LYS A 133 15.57 -15.48 -15.34
N VAL A 134 15.30 -14.53 -14.46
CA VAL A 134 15.49 -13.09 -14.74
C VAL A 134 16.88 -12.67 -14.30
N ASN A 135 17.60 -11.95 -15.16
CA ASN A 135 18.78 -11.21 -14.73
C ASN A 135 18.35 -10.07 -13.79
N HIS A 136 18.51 -10.31 -12.47
CA HIS A 136 18.10 -9.36 -11.44
C HIS A 136 18.94 -8.07 -11.46
N GLU A 137 20.20 -8.11 -11.89
CA GLU A 137 21.05 -6.91 -11.99
C GLU A 137 20.52 -5.98 -13.09
N GLU A 138 20.19 -6.54 -14.25
CA GLU A 138 19.63 -5.79 -15.36
C GLU A 138 18.24 -5.22 -15.02
N LEU A 139 17.41 -6.00 -14.32
CA LEU A 139 16.10 -5.56 -13.85
C LEU A 139 16.22 -4.37 -12.87
N GLN A 140 17.22 -4.39 -11.99
CA GLN A 140 17.52 -3.29 -11.08
C GLN A 140 18.05 -2.04 -11.82
N ALA A 141 18.93 -2.22 -12.80
CA ALA A 141 19.48 -1.14 -13.62
C ALA A 141 18.38 -0.44 -14.45
N LYS A 142 17.47 -1.21 -15.06
CA LYS A 142 16.30 -0.67 -15.79
C LYS A 142 15.38 0.15 -14.87
N ARG A 143 15.17 -0.29 -13.62
CA ARG A 143 14.40 0.48 -12.62
C ARG A 143 15.09 1.79 -12.26
N LYS A 144 16.42 1.80 -12.05
CA LYS A 144 17.19 3.04 -11.82
C LYS A 144 17.10 4.00 -13.01
N LYS A 145 17.20 3.51 -14.25
CA LYS A 145 17.04 4.33 -15.47
C LYS A 145 15.64 4.94 -15.60
N GLY A 146 14.59 4.17 -15.29
CA GLY A 146 13.19 4.65 -15.31
C GLY A 146 12.89 5.73 -14.26
N ILE A 147 13.52 5.68 -13.09
CA ILE A 147 13.41 6.72 -12.06
C ILE A 147 14.13 8.01 -12.50
N ASN A 148 15.33 7.88 -13.07
CA ASN A 148 16.11 9.01 -13.57
C ASN A 148 15.44 9.74 -14.76
N SER A 149 14.71 9.02 -15.62
CA SER A 149 13.97 9.62 -16.74
C SER A 149 12.72 10.40 -16.29
N ILE A 150 12.05 9.97 -15.21
CA ILE A 150 10.93 10.71 -14.58
C ILE A 150 11.43 12.01 -13.92
N GLY A 151 12.61 11.97 -13.27
CA GLY A 151 13.25 13.15 -12.68
C GLY A 151 13.59 14.24 -13.72
N LYS A 152 13.99 13.84 -14.94
CA LYS A 152 14.26 14.77 -16.05
C LYS A 152 12.99 15.39 -16.65
N LYS A 153 11.86 14.67 -16.70
CA LYS A 153 10.58 15.22 -17.19
C LYS A 153 10.00 16.29 -16.25
N LYS A 154 10.14 16.15 -14.92
CA LYS A 154 9.67 17.17 -13.97
C LYS A 154 10.41 18.52 -14.05
N LYS A 155 11.67 18.56 -14.51
CA LYS A 155 12.39 19.81 -14.76
C LYS A 155 11.91 20.58 -16.00
N LYS A 156 11.17 19.95 -16.92
CA LYS A 156 10.65 20.59 -18.15
C LYS A 156 9.26 21.22 -18.01
N MET A 157 8.55 21.00 -16.90
CA MET A 157 7.20 21.55 -16.64
C MET A 157 7.19 22.77 -15.71
N LYS A 158 8.33 23.47 -15.53
CA LYS A 158 8.43 24.67 -14.68
C LYS A 158 8.67 25.98 -15.44
N THR A 159 8.44 26.00 -16.76
CA THR A 159 8.49 27.23 -17.56
C THR A 159 7.43 27.16 -18.66
N LYS A 160 6.23 27.63 -18.33
CA LYS A 160 5.42 28.59 -19.10
C LYS A 160 4.18 28.93 -18.30
#